data_AF-L1LEU2-F1
#
_entry.id   AF-L1LEU2-F1
#
_cell.length_a   1.000
_cell.length_b   1.000
_cell.length_c   1.000
_cell.angle_alpha   90.00
_cell.angle_beta   90.00
_cell.angle_gamma   90.00
#
_symmetry.space_group_name_H-M   'P 1'
#
loop_
_entity.id
_entity.type
_entity.pdbx_description
1 polymer ?
#
loop_
_entity_poly.entity_id
_entity_poly.type
_entity_poly.pdbx_seq_one_letter_code
_entity_poly.pdbx_strand_id
1 'polypeptide(L)'
;MSNVEIAYNHLLNWVVARGELPNDYAIKLLNLEKYCKSYFSGNNSIPSSIESIFVDIENEYTEWYDPISKAFEILKETDEGKKTNLLGQYTYEPMYNISKILKNFHRHNLHIVSYHQLLHKYATYYAPHLRKSIARVNSEVADCKFKETESARKLKNMTSELENKLKRFDIELSDYPFKEENQSLLYFKLQDKIKSNAIKFIKESYNTSSSLIKSLYPSLIDIVSAFVAFQRTSDVYSVEDSTKYFKFASEHGLESFALASSLNKSIEKLSTESDAATRNHSTTSDGITILNESYGNSLGNNVGISEEDYNFIFKTFLGSSLCRKLLLSDLYEMKIFLLVRADELKRSYSLPNYNLISDLDDTKKKLSLSECELYISKLTETIQLLTSKEMINMQNIIKSQQKLTDAVQHEMVLWTQCMNELAKQSAFQYKIKSLDTSLSLIKQELETVKNNAISIKHKLEKVVSTVSGTNVMIFGEIDNL
;
A
#
# COMPACT_ATOMS: atom_id res chain seq x y z
N MET A 1 21.55 -37.34 -58.71
CA MET A 1 20.20 -37.93 -58.72
C MET A 1 19.26 -36.89 -58.14
N SER A 2 18.12 -36.63 -58.79
CA SER A 2 17.12 -35.65 -58.33
C SER A 2 16.47 -36.12 -57.03
N ASN A 3 16.36 -35.23 -56.04
CA ASN A 3 15.68 -35.53 -54.78
C ASN A 3 14.17 -35.65 -55.01
N VAL A 4 13.53 -36.61 -54.34
CA VAL A 4 12.07 -36.71 -54.27
C VAL A 4 11.61 -35.96 -53.03
N GLU A 5 10.94 -34.83 -53.26
CA GLU A 5 10.36 -34.02 -52.19
C GLU A 5 8.98 -34.58 -51.81
N ILE A 6 8.77 -34.79 -50.52
CA ILE A 6 7.53 -35.35 -49.99
C ILE A 6 7.05 -34.52 -48.81
N ALA A 7 5.80 -34.09 -48.87
CA ALA A 7 5.17 -33.46 -47.72
C ALA A 7 5.02 -34.47 -46.58
N TYR A 8 5.44 -34.08 -45.38
CA TYR A 8 5.50 -34.97 -44.23
C TYR A 8 4.19 -35.74 -43.93
N ASN A 9 3.05 -35.08 -44.07
CA ASN A 9 1.71 -35.68 -43.87
C ASN A 9 1.38 -36.77 -44.92
N HIS A 10 2.05 -36.76 -46.08
CA HIS A 10 1.86 -37.74 -47.15
C HIS A 10 2.92 -38.84 -47.17
N LEU A 11 3.95 -38.76 -46.31
CA LEU A 11 5.07 -39.70 -46.31
C LEU A 11 4.64 -41.15 -46.15
N LEU A 12 3.82 -41.49 -45.14
CA LEU A 12 3.43 -42.88 -44.90
C LEU A 12 2.64 -43.46 -46.10
N ASN A 13 1.72 -42.68 -46.66
CA ASN A 13 0.96 -43.09 -47.86
C ASN A 13 1.89 -43.33 -49.06
N TRP A 14 2.91 -42.49 -49.22
CA TRP A 14 3.91 -42.62 -50.28
C TRP A 14 4.77 -43.88 -50.12
N VAL A 15 5.12 -44.26 -48.88
CA VAL A 15 5.86 -45.49 -48.58
C VAL A 15 4.98 -46.73 -48.81
N VAL A 16 3.70 -46.69 -48.40
CA VAL A 16 2.72 -47.76 -48.65
C VAL A 16 2.51 -47.99 -50.14
N ALA A 17 2.36 -46.92 -50.93
CA ALA A 17 2.15 -47.01 -52.38
C ALA A 17 3.30 -47.71 -53.12
N ARG A 18 4.49 -47.78 -52.52
CA ARG A 18 5.66 -48.50 -53.04
C ARG A 18 5.78 -49.93 -52.55
N GLY A 19 4.87 -50.39 -51.69
CA GLY A 19 4.92 -51.73 -51.10
C GLY A 19 5.95 -51.88 -49.98
N GLU A 20 6.61 -50.79 -49.56
CA GLU A 20 7.64 -50.80 -48.52
C GLU A 20 7.06 -50.79 -47.10
N LEU A 21 5.76 -50.53 -46.98
CA LEU A 21 5.03 -50.54 -45.72
C LEU A 21 3.67 -51.22 -45.95
N PRO A 22 3.23 -52.14 -45.07
CA PRO A 22 1.96 -52.85 -45.26
C PRO A 22 0.76 -51.94 -44.93
N ASN A 23 -0.41 -52.16 -45.56
CA ASN A 23 -1.61 -51.34 -45.34
C ASN A 23 -2.08 -51.26 -43.87
N ASP A 24 -1.79 -52.28 -43.07
CA ASP A 24 -2.14 -52.39 -41.64
C ASP A 24 -1.00 -51.97 -40.70
N TYR A 25 -0.04 -51.16 -41.19
CA TYR A 25 1.15 -50.74 -40.45
C TYR A 25 0.85 -50.14 -39.07
N ALA A 26 -0.24 -49.37 -38.95
CA ALA A 26 -0.62 -48.72 -37.70
C ALA A 26 -0.99 -49.74 -36.61
N ILE A 27 -1.76 -50.77 -36.98
CA ILE A 27 -2.15 -51.86 -36.08
C ILE A 27 -0.92 -52.69 -35.70
N LYS A 28 -0.04 -52.96 -36.68
CA LYS A 28 1.21 -53.70 -36.45
C LYS A 28 2.16 -52.98 -35.50
N LEU A 29 2.35 -51.67 -35.69
CA LEU A 29 3.16 -50.87 -34.78
C LEU A 29 2.53 -50.85 -33.38
N LEU A 30 1.23 -50.59 -33.27
CA LEU A 30 0.53 -50.57 -31.98
C LEU A 30 0.67 -51.89 -31.21
N ASN A 31 0.54 -53.03 -31.89
CA ASN A 31 0.72 -54.34 -31.28
C ASN A 31 2.17 -54.58 -30.84
N LEU A 32 3.15 -54.10 -31.62
CA LEU A 32 4.56 -54.18 -31.28
C LEU A 32 4.90 -53.29 -30.07
N GLU A 33 4.37 -52.08 -30.01
CA GLU A 33 4.55 -51.16 -28.87
C GLU A 33 3.91 -51.71 -27.59
N LYS A 34 2.71 -52.32 -27.69
CA LYS A 34 2.09 -53.03 -26.56
C LYS A 34 2.97 -54.18 -26.08
N TYR A 35 3.55 -54.95 -27.00
CA TYR A 35 4.49 -56.02 -26.65
C TYR A 35 5.75 -55.47 -25.97
N CYS A 36 6.31 -54.36 -26.45
CA CYS A 36 7.44 -53.69 -25.80
C CYS A 36 7.07 -53.22 -24.39
N LYS A 37 5.95 -52.51 -24.23
CA LYS A 37 5.44 -52.07 -22.92
C LYS A 37 5.29 -53.25 -21.95
N SER A 38 4.64 -54.33 -22.38
CA SER A 38 4.49 -55.53 -21.53
C SER A 38 5.84 -56.17 -21.18
N TYR A 39 6.78 -56.22 -22.11
CA TYR A 39 8.09 -56.84 -21.90
C TYR A 39 8.94 -56.06 -20.89
N PHE A 40 8.98 -54.73 -21.02
CA PHE A 40 9.83 -53.87 -20.20
C PHE A 40 9.15 -53.39 -18.90
N SER A 41 7.82 -53.34 -18.81
CA SER A 41 7.10 -53.00 -17.56
C SER A 41 6.79 -54.22 -16.69
N GLY A 42 6.74 -55.43 -17.26
CA GLY A 42 6.35 -56.63 -16.53
C GLY A 42 7.55 -57.43 -16.03
N ASN A 43 8.15 -57.06 -14.88
CA ASN A 43 9.04 -57.87 -13.99
C ASN A 43 9.99 -58.91 -14.64
N ASN A 44 10.39 -58.75 -15.89
CA ASN A 44 11.42 -59.57 -16.51
C ASN A 44 12.78 -59.00 -16.10
N SER A 45 13.79 -59.87 -15.97
CA SER A 45 15.16 -59.51 -15.59
C SER A 45 15.82 -58.63 -16.67
N ILE A 46 15.42 -57.35 -16.75
CA ILE A 46 16.12 -56.34 -17.53
C ILE A 46 17.52 -56.23 -16.93
N PRO A 47 18.59 -56.45 -17.72
CA PRO A 47 19.94 -56.33 -17.21
C PRO A 47 20.24 -54.90 -16.76
N SER A 48 20.94 -54.75 -15.63
CA SER A 48 21.37 -53.45 -15.11
C SER A 48 22.18 -52.63 -16.12
N SER A 49 22.84 -53.30 -17.08
CA SER A 49 23.59 -52.67 -18.17
C SER A 49 22.72 -51.86 -19.14
N ILE A 50 21.43 -52.18 -19.27
CA ILE A 50 20.49 -51.50 -20.18
C ILE A 50 19.30 -50.85 -19.45
N GLU A 51 19.19 -51.03 -18.14
CA GLU A 51 18.12 -50.47 -17.31
C GLU A 51 18.01 -48.94 -17.46
N SER A 52 19.16 -48.23 -17.51
CA SER A 52 19.23 -46.78 -17.70
C SER A 52 18.62 -46.25 -19.01
N ILE A 53 18.49 -47.11 -20.04
CA ILE A 53 17.92 -46.73 -21.35
C ILE A 53 16.40 -46.60 -21.28
N PHE A 54 15.80 -47.26 -20.30
CA PHE A 54 14.37 -47.54 -20.21
C PHE A 54 13.71 -46.93 -18.96
N VAL A 55 14.42 -46.03 -18.25
CA VAL A 55 13.96 -45.38 -17.00
C VAL A 55 12.69 -44.56 -17.21
N ASP A 56 12.46 -44.04 -18.42
CA ASP A 56 11.34 -43.14 -18.75
C ASP A 56 10.25 -43.81 -19.63
N ILE A 57 10.07 -45.14 -19.54
CA ILE A 57 9.05 -45.88 -20.33
C ILE A 57 7.61 -45.40 -20.05
N GLU A 58 7.34 -44.83 -18.87
CA GLU A 58 6.01 -44.34 -18.51
C GLU A 58 5.56 -43.09 -19.28
N ASN A 59 6.45 -42.47 -20.06
CA ASN A 59 6.04 -41.41 -20.98
C ASN A 59 5.06 -41.96 -22.03
N GLU A 60 3.93 -41.26 -22.19
CA GLU A 60 2.76 -41.70 -22.95
C GLU A 60 3.06 -42.15 -24.41
N TYR A 61 4.19 -41.68 -24.98
CA TYR A 61 4.69 -42.08 -26.30
C TYR A 61 6.22 -42.25 -26.28
N THR A 62 6.70 -43.41 -25.85
CA THR A 62 8.10 -43.81 -25.95
C THR A 62 8.44 -44.12 -27.41
N GLU A 63 9.47 -43.49 -27.97
CA GLU A 63 10.11 -43.97 -29.19
C GLU A 63 10.80 -45.29 -28.84
N TRP A 64 10.40 -46.39 -29.48
CA TRP A 64 10.87 -47.72 -29.09
C TRP A 64 12.07 -48.17 -29.90
N TYR A 65 12.25 -47.69 -31.13
CA TYR A 65 13.22 -48.28 -32.03
C TYR A 65 14.67 -47.89 -31.69
N ASP A 66 14.98 -46.63 -31.39
CA ASP A 66 16.35 -46.23 -31.04
C ASP A 66 16.79 -46.77 -29.67
N PRO A 67 15.97 -46.71 -28.58
CA PRO A 67 16.33 -47.31 -27.30
C PRO A 67 16.58 -48.81 -27.40
N ILE A 68 15.75 -49.54 -28.14
CA ILE A 68 15.91 -50.98 -28.34
C ILE A 68 17.15 -51.28 -29.19
N SER A 69 17.43 -50.48 -30.21
CA SER A 69 18.65 -50.60 -31.02
C SER A 69 19.90 -50.36 -30.18
N LYS A 70 19.89 -49.36 -29.31
CA LYS A 70 20.98 -49.07 -28.37
C LYS A 70 21.17 -50.20 -27.36
N ALA A 71 20.07 -50.72 -26.80
CA ALA A 71 20.10 -51.84 -25.87
C ALA A 71 20.68 -53.11 -26.53
N PHE A 72 20.31 -53.36 -27.79
CA PHE A 72 20.87 -54.47 -28.57
C PHE A 72 22.39 -54.36 -28.71
N GLU A 73 22.92 -53.19 -29.11
CA GLU A 73 24.37 -53.01 -29.25
C GLU A 73 25.12 -53.16 -27.92
N ILE A 74 24.55 -52.65 -26.81
CA ILE A 74 25.16 -52.83 -25.48
C ILE A 74 25.18 -54.30 -25.07
N LEU A 75 24.08 -55.03 -25.26
CA LEU A 75 24.01 -56.45 -24.93
C LEU A 75 24.91 -57.29 -25.85
N LYS A 76 25.06 -56.90 -27.11
CA LYS A 76 25.92 -57.59 -28.07
C LYS A 76 27.39 -57.57 -27.67
N GLU A 77 27.82 -56.60 -26.86
CA GLU A 77 29.19 -56.54 -26.37
C GLU A 77 29.45 -57.46 -25.17
N THR A 78 28.41 -57.94 -24.48
CA THR A 78 28.57 -58.84 -23.33
C THR A 78 28.86 -60.27 -23.76
N ASP A 79 29.52 -61.03 -22.89
CA ASP A 79 29.88 -62.44 -23.15
C ASP A 79 28.63 -63.32 -23.28
N GLU A 80 27.56 -63.01 -22.56
CA GLU A 80 26.27 -63.69 -22.66
C GLU A 80 25.53 -63.34 -23.96
N GLY A 81 25.51 -62.06 -24.35
CA GLY A 81 24.80 -61.60 -25.53
C GLY A 81 25.40 -62.06 -26.85
N LYS A 82 26.69 -62.45 -26.86
CA LYS A 82 27.36 -63.05 -28.03
C LYS A 82 26.99 -64.51 -28.29
N LYS A 83 26.44 -65.23 -27.29
CA LYS A 83 26.16 -66.66 -27.39
C LYS A 83 24.94 -66.93 -28.27
N THR A 84 25.13 -67.75 -29.29
CA THR A 84 24.06 -68.23 -30.18
C THR A 84 23.99 -69.76 -30.17
N ASN A 85 22.79 -70.30 -30.35
CA ASN A 85 22.59 -71.74 -30.56
C ASN A 85 23.03 -72.15 -31.99
N LEU A 86 22.98 -73.45 -32.28
CA LEU A 86 23.33 -74.01 -33.60
C LEU A 86 22.48 -73.47 -34.76
N LEU A 87 21.32 -72.86 -34.46
CA LEU A 87 20.43 -72.23 -35.44
C LEU A 87 20.66 -70.70 -35.56
N GLY A 88 21.72 -70.18 -34.94
CA GLY A 88 22.08 -68.75 -34.97
C GLY A 88 21.15 -67.87 -34.14
N GLN A 89 20.33 -68.43 -33.25
CA GLN A 89 19.47 -67.66 -32.33
C GLN A 89 20.23 -67.36 -31.04
N TYR A 90 20.09 -66.14 -30.52
CA TYR A 90 20.67 -65.76 -29.23
C TYR A 90 20.13 -66.65 -28.11
N THR A 91 21.03 -67.17 -27.27
CA THR A 91 20.68 -68.00 -26.12
C THR A 91 20.41 -67.18 -24.86
N TYR A 92 20.90 -65.94 -24.81
CA TYR A 92 20.64 -65.02 -23.71
C TYR A 92 19.27 -64.34 -23.90
N GLU A 93 18.36 -64.56 -22.95
CA GLU A 93 16.95 -64.20 -23.09
C GLU A 93 16.71 -62.69 -23.37
N PRO A 94 17.34 -61.72 -22.68
CA PRO A 94 17.20 -60.31 -23.02
C PRO A 94 17.64 -59.99 -24.45
N MET A 95 18.76 -60.55 -24.90
CA MET A 95 19.26 -60.37 -26.26
C MET A 95 18.34 -61.03 -27.30
N TYR A 96 17.81 -62.21 -27.01
CA TYR A 96 16.84 -62.89 -27.86
C TYR A 96 15.56 -62.06 -28.05
N ASN A 97 15.00 -61.54 -26.96
CA ASN A 97 13.77 -60.74 -26.99
C ASN A 97 13.97 -59.41 -27.70
N ILE A 98 15.05 -58.67 -27.39
CA ILE A 98 15.40 -57.42 -28.07
C ILE A 98 15.66 -57.67 -29.57
N SER A 99 16.41 -58.73 -29.92
CA SER A 99 16.62 -59.11 -31.32
C SER A 99 15.30 -59.42 -32.03
N LYS A 100 14.36 -60.10 -31.36
CA LYS A 100 13.04 -60.42 -31.92
C LYS A 100 12.22 -59.15 -32.16
N ILE A 101 12.25 -58.19 -31.23
CA ILE A 101 11.58 -56.90 -31.38
C ILE A 101 12.17 -56.13 -32.57
N LEU A 102 13.50 -56.02 -32.66
CA LEU A 102 14.15 -55.35 -33.80
C LEU A 102 13.83 -56.03 -35.13
N LYS A 103 13.84 -57.37 -35.18
CA LYS A 103 13.42 -58.12 -36.37
C LYS A 103 11.98 -57.77 -36.78
N ASN A 104 11.06 -57.57 -35.83
CA ASN A 104 9.70 -57.14 -36.14
C ASN A 104 9.62 -55.70 -36.64
N PHE A 105 10.42 -54.77 -36.08
CA PHE A 105 10.55 -53.41 -36.60
C PHE A 105 11.09 -53.38 -38.04
N HIS A 106 12.04 -54.26 -38.37
CA HIS A 106 12.64 -54.34 -39.70
C HIS A 106 11.77 -55.08 -40.73
N ARG A 107 11.12 -56.19 -40.34
CA ARG A 107 10.32 -57.05 -41.25
C ARG A 107 9.25 -56.28 -42.03
N HIS A 108 8.70 -55.23 -41.43
CA HIS A 108 7.66 -54.40 -42.02
C HIS A 108 8.03 -52.91 -42.02
N ASN A 109 9.32 -52.58 -41.89
CA ASN A 109 9.81 -51.20 -41.84
C ASN A 109 9.06 -50.29 -40.84
N LEU A 110 8.56 -50.85 -39.73
CA LEU A 110 7.69 -50.13 -38.76
C LEU A 110 8.42 -49.00 -38.03
N HIS A 111 9.75 -49.00 -38.04
CA HIS A 111 10.57 -47.92 -37.50
C HIS A 111 10.37 -46.60 -38.28
N ILE A 112 10.03 -46.65 -39.59
CA ILE A 112 9.61 -45.48 -40.38
C ILE A 112 8.35 -44.84 -39.76
N VAL A 113 7.39 -45.69 -39.38
CA VAL A 113 6.13 -45.24 -38.78
C VAL A 113 6.38 -44.63 -37.39
N SER A 114 7.26 -45.24 -36.59
CA SER A 114 7.61 -44.72 -35.26
C SER A 114 8.28 -43.34 -35.34
N TYR A 115 9.28 -43.17 -36.20
CA TYR A 115 9.90 -41.86 -36.43
C TYR A 115 8.91 -40.83 -36.99
N HIS A 116 8.02 -41.24 -37.90
CA HIS A 116 6.97 -40.35 -38.43
C HIS A 116 6.03 -39.86 -37.32
N GLN A 117 5.56 -40.75 -36.44
CA GLN A 117 4.69 -40.40 -35.32
C GLN A 117 5.40 -39.49 -34.30
N LEU A 118 6.67 -39.76 -34.01
CA LEU A 118 7.44 -38.91 -33.09
C LEU A 118 7.66 -37.50 -33.67
N LEU A 119 7.99 -37.43 -34.97
CA LEU A 119 8.11 -36.15 -35.67
C LEU A 119 6.78 -35.39 -35.71
N HIS A 120 5.66 -36.12 -35.88
CA HIS A 120 4.30 -35.55 -35.76
C HIS A 120 4.14 -34.85 -34.43
N LYS A 121 4.59 -35.53 -33.37
CA LYS A 121 4.35 -35.08 -32.00
C LYS A 121 5.10 -33.79 -31.69
N TYR A 122 6.35 -33.71 -32.14
CA TYR A 122 7.14 -32.49 -32.00
C TYR A 122 6.53 -31.31 -32.76
N ALA A 123 6.15 -31.53 -34.03
CA ALA A 123 5.57 -30.50 -34.90
C ALA A 123 4.18 -30.02 -34.46
N THR A 124 3.29 -30.95 -34.14
CA THR A 124 1.86 -30.66 -33.91
C THR A 124 1.54 -30.33 -32.46
N TYR A 125 2.26 -30.90 -31.49
CA TYR A 125 1.90 -30.78 -30.07
C TYR A 125 2.97 -30.07 -29.24
N TYR A 126 4.20 -30.56 -29.19
CA TYR A 126 5.21 -30.03 -28.25
C TYR A 126 5.63 -28.60 -28.58
N ALA A 127 6.08 -28.33 -29.81
CA ALA A 127 6.54 -26.99 -30.16
C ALA A 127 5.39 -25.96 -30.09
N PRO A 128 4.16 -26.23 -30.57
CA PRO A 128 3.02 -25.33 -30.38
C PRO A 128 2.68 -25.08 -28.91
N HIS A 129 2.71 -26.11 -28.06
CA HIS A 129 2.47 -25.97 -26.62
C HIS A 129 3.52 -25.07 -25.95
N LEU A 130 4.81 -25.28 -26.25
CA LEU A 130 5.90 -24.47 -25.72
C LEU A 130 5.82 -23.03 -26.23
N ARG A 131 5.53 -22.81 -27.52
CA ARG A 131 5.29 -21.46 -28.08
C ARG A 131 4.14 -20.74 -27.38
N LYS A 132 3.01 -21.43 -27.14
CA LYS A 132 1.87 -20.87 -26.41
C LYS A 132 2.24 -20.53 -24.97
N SER A 133 3.04 -21.38 -24.32
CA SER A 133 3.56 -21.14 -22.97
C SER A 133 4.49 -19.92 -22.93
N ILE A 134 5.39 -19.76 -23.91
CA ILE A 134 6.25 -18.58 -24.06
C ILE A 134 5.42 -17.31 -24.25
N ALA A 135 4.41 -17.35 -25.12
CA ALA A 135 3.52 -16.20 -25.35
C ALA A 135 2.77 -15.78 -24.07
N ARG A 136 2.25 -16.77 -23.33
CA ARG A 136 1.59 -16.54 -22.03
C ARG A 136 2.54 -15.90 -21.03
N VAL A 137 3.71 -16.50 -20.80
CA VAL A 137 4.69 -15.99 -19.82
C VAL A 137 5.20 -14.61 -20.21
N ASN A 138 5.45 -14.34 -21.51
CA ASN A 138 5.79 -12.99 -21.99
C ASN A 138 4.70 -11.97 -21.66
N SER A 139 3.43 -12.32 -21.87
CA SER A 139 2.30 -11.44 -21.54
C SER A 139 2.25 -11.16 -20.03
N GLU A 140 2.49 -12.17 -19.19
CA GLU A 140 2.55 -12.01 -17.74
C GLU A 140 3.73 -11.13 -17.30
N VAL A 141 4.91 -11.27 -17.92
CA VAL A 141 6.07 -10.40 -17.69
C VAL A 141 5.76 -8.96 -18.07
N ALA A 142 5.13 -8.74 -19.23
CA ALA A 142 4.75 -7.41 -19.69
C ALA A 142 3.74 -6.73 -18.73
N ASP A 143 2.72 -7.46 -18.28
CA ASP A 143 1.76 -6.97 -17.27
C ASP A 143 2.44 -6.64 -15.94
N CYS A 144 3.37 -7.49 -15.47
CA CYS A 144 4.12 -7.21 -14.24
C CYS A 144 5.00 -5.97 -14.37
N LYS A 145 5.70 -5.79 -15.50
CA LYS A 145 6.50 -4.58 -15.78
C LYS A 145 5.64 -3.33 -15.85
N PHE A 146 4.47 -3.42 -16.48
CA PHE A 146 3.52 -2.32 -16.50
C PHE A 146 3.08 -1.92 -15.08
N LYS A 147 2.67 -2.89 -14.26
CA LYS A 147 2.29 -2.67 -12.85
C LYS A 147 3.43 -2.09 -12.01
N GLU A 148 4.66 -2.51 -12.23
CA GLU A 148 5.84 -1.93 -11.59
C GLU A 148 5.99 -0.45 -11.95
N THR A 149 5.87 -0.09 -13.23
CA THR A 149 5.97 1.32 -13.66
C THR A 149 4.84 2.20 -13.13
N GLU A 150 3.61 1.67 -13.07
CA GLU A 150 2.48 2.39 -12.46
C GLU A 150 2.69 2.62 -10.97
N SER A 151 3.15 1.59 -10.25
CA SER A 151 3.46 1.71 -8.83
C SER A 151 4.60 2.71 -8.59
N ALA A 152 5.64 2.73 -9.44
CA ALA A 152 6.73 3.72 -9.36
C ALA A 152 6.23 5.16 -9.55
N ARG A 153 5.32 5.39 -10.52
CA ARG A 153 4.68 6.69 -10.71
C ARG A 153 3.84 7.09 -9.49
N LYS A 154 3.06 6.14 -8.96
CA LYS A 154 2.23 6.37 -7.77
C LYS A 154 3.08 6.72 -6.55
N LEU A 155 4.16 5.97 -6.30
CA LEU A 155 5.10 6.24 -5.22
C LEU A 155 5.66 7.66 -5.33
N LYS A 156 6.16 8.04 -6.51
CA LYS A 156 6.70 9.40 -6.73
C LYS A 156 5.71 10.51 -6.36
N ASN A 157 4.45 10.36 -6.76
CA ASN A 157 3.41 11.35 -6.45
C ASN A 157 3.14 11.42 -4.94
N MET A 158 2.99 10.27 -4.27
CA MET A 158 2.76 10.22 -2.83
C MET A 158 3.96 10.73 -2.02
N THR A 159 5.18 10.46 -2.46
CA THR A 159 6.41 11.01 -1.86
C THR A 159 6.42 12.53 -1.93
N SER A 160 6.08 13.12 -3.08
CA SER A 160 6.00 14.58 -3.22
C SER A 160 4.89 15.20 -2.35
N GLU A 161 3.74 14.53 -2.23
CA GLU A 161 2.67 14.97 -1.32
C GLU A 161 3.12 14.92 0.14
N LEU A 162 3.78 13.84 0.55
CA LEU A 162 4.34 13.67 1.89
C LEU A 162 5.37 14.75 2.21
N GLU A 163 6.30 15.04 1.29
CA GLU A 163 7.28 16.14 1.43
C GLU A 163 6.58 17.48 1.69
N ASN A 164 5.52 17.79 0.95
CA ASN A 164 4.79 19.04 1.12
C ASN A 164 4.06 19.12 2.47
N LYS A 165 3.59 17.99 3.02
CA LYS A 165 3.03 17.95 4.38
C LYS A 165 4.11 18.14 5.44
N LEU A 166 5.23 17.42 5.32
CA LEU A 166 6.34 17.47 6.28
C LEU A 166 7.00 18.86 6.34
N LYS A 167 7.05 19.60 5.22
CA LYS A 167 7.51 21.00 5.18
C LYS A 167 6.75 21.92 6.14
N ARG A 168 5.47 21.65 6.43
CA ARG A 168 4.68 22.45 7.39
C ARG A 168 5.18 22.33 8.83
N PHE A 169 6.00 21.32 9.10
CA PHE A 169 6.62 21.03 10.38
C PHE A 169 8.14 21.31 10.37
N ASP A 170 8.67 21.86 9.28
CA ASP A 170 10.11 22.00 9.01
C ASP A 170 10.84 20.65 9.15
N ILE A 171 10.29 19.62 8.53
CA ILE A 171 10.88 18.28 8.45
C ILE A 171 11.25 18.00 7.00
N GLU A 172 12.52 17.67 6.75
CA GLU A 172 13.01 17.26 5.43
C GLU A 172 12.88 15.75 5.26
N LEU A 173 12.15 15.28 4.23
CA LEU A 173 11.95 13.84 4.01
C LEU A 173 13.26 13.11 3.68
N SER A 174 14.25 13.81 3.12
CA SER A 174 15.57 13.25 2.79
C SER A 174 16.30 12.66 4.00
N ASP A 175 16.02 13.17 5.20
CA ASP A 175 16.59 12.67 6.45
C ASP A 175 15.94 11.35 6.90
N TYR A 176 14.79 11.00 6.31
CA TYR A 176 14.00 9.82 6.63
C TYR A 176 13.79 8.95 5.39
N PRO A 177 14.82 8.25 4.89
CA PRO A 177 14.65 7.24 3.85
C PRO A 177 13.59 6.21 4.23
N PHE A 178 12.79 5.73 3.27
CA PHE A 178 11.72 4.74 3.48
C PHE A 178 12.27 3.40 4.01
N LYS A 179 12.35 3.27 5.33
CA LYS A 179 12.81 2.11 6.09
C LYS A 179 12.01 2.02 7.39
N GLU A 180 11.82 0.81 7.92
CA GLU A 180 11.08 0.58 9.16
C GLU A 180 11.67 1.35 10.35
N GLU A 181 13.00 1.39 10.46
CA GLU A 181 13.72 2.13 11.51
C GLU A 181 13.38 3.64 11.50
N ASN A 182 13.25 4.22 10.31
CA ASN A 182 12.95 5.64 10.14
C ASN A 182 11.48 5.99 10.38
N GLN A 183 10.58 5.00 10.34
CA GLN A 183 9.18 5.22 10.67
C GLN A 183 9.01 5.68 12.12
N SER A 184 9.68 5.02 13.05
CA SER A 184 9.65 5.39 14.47
C SER A 184 10.32 6.75 14.72
N LEU A 185 11.44 7.02 14.05
CA LEU A 185 12.14 8.30 14.17
C LEU A 185 11.29 9.47 13.67
N LEU A 186 10.65 9.32 12.50
CA LEU A 186 9.75 10.33 11.94
C LEU A 186 8.52 10.52 12.83
N TYR A 187 7.95 9.42 13.36
CA TYR A 187 6.82 9.46 14.27
C TYR A 187 7.11 10.36 15.48
N PHE A 188 8.23 10.13 16.18
CA PHE A 188 8.59 10.94 17.35
C PHE A 188 8.93 12.39 16.97
N LYS A 189 9.58 12.61 15.81
CA LYS A 189 9.86 13.96 15.32
C LYS A 189 8.57 14.75 15.04
N LEU A 190 7.60 14.12 14.39
CA LEU A 190 6.27 14.70 14.15
C LEU A 190 5.54 14.98 15.45
N GLN A 191 5.62 14.06 16.41
CA GLN A 191 5.03 14.24 17.73
C GLN A 191 5.56 15.52 18.40
N ASP A 192 6.87 15.73 18.39
CA ASP A 192 7.49 16.93 18.96
C ASP A 192 7.13 18.21 18.20
N LYS A 193 7.12 18.17 16.86
CA LYS A 193 6.79 19.33 16.03
C LYS A 193 5.31 19.73 16.13
N ILE A 194 4.39 18.77 16.10
CA ILE A 194 2.95 19.03 16.29
C ILE A 194 2.72 19.63 17.69
N LYS A 195 3.34 19.06 18.72
CA LYS A 195 3.27 19.60 20.10
C LYS A 195 3.80 21.03 20.16
N SER A 196 4.99 21.29 19.62
CA SER A 196 5.62 22.62 19.63
C SER A 196 4.77 23.66 18.89
N ASN A 197 4.25 23.31 17.72
CA ASN A 197 3.37 24.19 16.94
C ASN A 197 2.06 24.48 17.67
N ALA A 198 1.44 23.49 18.32
CA ALA A 198 0.24 23.68 19.12
C ALA A 198 0.48 24.61 20.33
N ILE A 199 1.59 24.42 21.05
CA ILE A 199 2.00 25.30 22.16
C ILE A 199 2.17 26.74 21.65
N LYS A 200 2.94 26.92 20.56
CA LYS A 200 3.20 28.22 19.96
C LYS A 200 1.90 28.93 19.56
N PHE A 201 1.02 28.23 18.85
CA PHE A 201 -0.29 28.74 18.41
C PHE A 201 -1.15 29.21 19.59
N ILE A 202 -1.25 28.40 20.66
CA ILE A 202 -2.03 28.77 21.84
C ILE A 202 -1.44 30.00 22.52
N LYS A 203 -0.11 30.06 22.68
CA LYS A 203 0.58 31.21 23.28
C LYS A 203 0.34 32.50 22.50
N GLU A 204 0.52 32.46 21.18
CA GLU A 204 0.29 33.60 20.29
C GLU A 204 -1.17 34.05 20.34
N SER A 205 -2.11 33.10 20.36
CA SER A 205 -3.56 33.39 20.46
C SER A 205 -3.90 34.08 21.79
N TYR A 206 -3.37 33.61 22.92
CA TYR A 206 -3.59 34.23 24.23
C TYR A 206 -2.92 35.60 24.35
N ASN A 207 -1.69 35.75 23.88
CA ASN A 207 -1.00 37.04 23.89
C ASN A 207 -1.75 38.08 23.04
N THR A 208 -2.19 37.70 21.84
CA THR A 208 -2.97 38.58 20.96
C THR A 208 -4.31 38.94 21.58
N SER A 209 -5.03 37.95 22.13
CA SER A 209 -6.30 38.17 22.83
C SER A 209 -6.14 39.10 24.03
N SER A 210 -5.10 38.91 24.85
CA SER A 210 -4.80 39.76 26.00
C SER A 210 -4.49 41.20 25.58
N SER A 211 -3.69 41.39 24.53
CA SER A 211 -3.40 42.72 23.97
C SER A 211 -4.67 43.42 23.46
N LEU A 212 -5.54 42.69 22.75
CA LEU A 212 -6.81 43.23 22.27
C LEU A 212 -7.73 43.62 23.43
N ILE A 213 -7.93 42.73 24.41
CA ILE A 213 -8.75 42.98 25.61
C ILE A 213 -8.25 44.20 26.36
N LYS A 214 -6.94 44.30 26.63
CA LYS A 214 -6.33 45.44 27.32
C LYS A 214 -6.53 46.76 26.57
N SER A 215 -6.52 46.73 25.24
CA SER A 215 -6.77 47.92 24.41
C SER A 215 -8.25 48.32 24.36
N LEU A 216 -9.16 47.35 24.45
CA LEU A 216 -10.59 47.56 24.30
C LEU A 216 -11.25 48.00 25.60
N TYR A 217 -10.88 47.40 26.73
CA TYR A 217 -11.60 47.55 27.99
C TYR A 217 -11.80 49.00 28.43
N PRO A 218 -10.76 49.88 28.51
CA PRO A 218 -10.94 51.24 29.01
C PRO A 218 -11.88 52.08 28.16
N SER A 219 -11.85 51.90 26.83
CA SER A 219 -12.73 52.68 25.94
C SER A 219 -14.17 52.19 26.00
N LEU A 220 -14.38 50.86 26.04
CA LEU A 220 -15.72 50.29 26.06
C LEU A 220 -16.42 50.52 27.40
N ILE A 221 -15.70 50.44 28.52
CA ILE A 221 -16.30 50.66 29.83
C ILE A 221 -16.80 52.11 29.97
N ASP A 222 -16.02 53.09 29.51
CA ASP A 222 -16.42 54.51 29.53
C ASP A 222 -17.71 54.75 28.73
N ILE A 223 -17.82 54.10 27.56
CA ILE A 223 -19.00 54.20 26.69
C ILE A 223 -20.23 53.58 27.36
N VAL A 224 -20.10 52.37 27.91
CA VAL A 224 -21.21 51.65 28.55
C VAL A 224 -21.65 52.37 29.84
N SER A 225 -20.70 52.84 30.65
CA SER A 225 -21.00 53.64 31.83
C SER A 225 -21.72 54.95 31.50
N ALA A 226 -21.29 55.64 30.43
CA ALA A 226 -22.00 56.83 29.95
C ALA A 226 -23.43 56.50 29.50
N PHE A 227 -23.62 55.38 28.80
CA PHE A 227 -24.93 54.92 28.36
C PHE A 227 -25.87 54.61 29.53
N VAL A 228 -25.42 53.85 30.52
CA VAL A 228 -26.23 53.48 31.70
C VAL A 228 -26.60 54.70 32.54
N ALA A 229 -25.66 55.64 32.73
CA ALA A 229 -25.93 56.90 33.40
C ALA A 229 -26.97 57.74 32.66
N PHE A 230 -26.88 57.78 31.32
CA PHE A 230 -27.85 58.48 30.47
C PHE A 230 -29.25 57.87 30.58
N GLN A 231 -29.37 56.53 30.53
CA GLN A 231 -30.64 55.83 30.65
C GLN A 231 -31.21 55.84 32.08
N ARG A 232 -30.43 56.30 33.07
CA ARG A 232 -30.78 56.29 34.51
C ARG A 232 -31.14 54.90 35.01
N THR A 233 -30.47 53.87 34.51
CA THR A 233 -30.71 52.45 34.86
C THR A 233 -29.66 51.89 35.82
N SER A 234 -28.90 52.76 36.51
CA SER A 234 -27.84 52.35 37.44
C SER A 234 -28.34 51.56 38.65
N ASP A 235 -29.63 51.63 38.95
CA ASP A 235 -30.33 50.86 39.99
C ASP A 235 -30.67 49.43 39.56
N VAL A 236 -30.74 49.17 38.25
CA VAL A 236 -31.11 47.86 37.67
C VAL A 236 -29.94 47.17 36.98
N TYR A 237 -28.96 47.93 36.45
CA TYR A 237 -27.81 47.41 35.72
C TYR A 237 -26.50 47.91 36.32
N SER A 238 -25.68 46.96 36.78
CA SER A 238 -24.33 47.21 37.28
C SER A 238 -23.30 46.94 36.18
N VAL A 239 -22.72 48.01 35.63
CA VAL A 239 -21.65 47.92 34.63
C VAL A 239 -20.44 47.15 35.19
N GLU A 240 -20.13 47.34 36.47
CA GLU A 240 -19.04 46.66 37.14
C GLU A 240 -19.27 45.15 37.22
N ASP A 241 -20.47 44.72 37.62
CA ASP A 241 -20.79 43.29 37.72
C ASP A 241 -20.88 42.60 36.36
N SER A 242 -21.45 43.28 35.36
CA SER A 242 -21.61 42.77 33.99
C SER A 242 -20.30 42.71 33.19
N THR A 243 -19.24 43.39 33.64
CA THR A 243 -17.95 43.42 32.93
C THR A 243 -16.77 42.97 33.79
N LYS A 244 -17.02 42.37 34.96
CA LYS A 244 -15.98 42.02 35.92
C LYS A 244 -14.93 41.06 35.38
N TYR A 245 -15.29 40.11 34.51
CA TYR A 245 -14.34 39.18 33.92
C TYR A 245 -13.57 39.83 32.76
N PHE A 246 -14.22 40.74 32.03
CA PHE A 246 -13.54 41.55 31.01
C PHE A 246 -12.52 42.51 31.63
N LYS A 247 -12.90 43.18 32.73
CA LYS A 247 -12.00 44.00 33.56
C LYS A 247 -10.80 43.20 34.03
N PHE A 248 -11.07 42.07 34.68
CA PHE A 248 -10.01 41.21 35.20
C PHE A 248 -9.08 40.71 34.09
N ALA A 249 -9.62 40.29 32.94
CA ALA A 249 -8.80 39.84 31.82
C ALA A 249 -7.93 40.96 31.23
N SER A 250 -8.37 42.22 31.31
CA SER A 250 -7.60 43.38 30.82
C SER A 250 -6.36 43.68 31.67
N GLU A 251 -6.42 43.35 32.97
CA GLU A 251 -5.37 43.57 33.95
C GLU A 251 -4.48 42.32 34.12
N HIS A 252 -5.12 41.15 34.22
CA HIS A 252 -4.51 39.89 34.69
C HIS A 252 -4.76 38.70 33.75
N GLY A 253 -5.12 38.92 32.49
CA GLY A 253 -5.54 37.83 31.57
C GLY A 253 -4.51 36.70 31.37
N LEU A 254 -3.21 37.02 31.41
CA LEU A 254 -2.11 36.06 31.29
C LEU A 254 -1.52 35.64 32.64
N GLU A 255 -2.07 36.14 33.75
CA GLU A 255 -1.66 35.75 35.10
C GLU A 255 -2.49 34.57 35.60
N SER A 256 -2.09 34.02 36.74
CA SER A 256 -2.75 32.86 37.35
C SER A 256 -4.24 33.10 37.55
N PHE A 257 -5.09 32.15 37.14
CA PHE A 257 -6.54 32.27 37.35
C PHE A 257 -6.91 32.32 38.84
N ALA A 258 -6.04 31.86 39.74
CA ALA A 258 -6.27 31.88 41.18
C ALA A 258 -6.47 33.31 41.73
N LEU A 259 -5.90 34.31 41.05
CA LEU A 259 -6.10 35.73 41.37
C LEU A 259 -7.57 36.16 41.16
N ALA A 260 -8.35 35.45 40.34
CA ALA A 260 -9.77 35.68 40.10
C ALA A 260 -10.69 34.92 41.08
N SER A 261 -10.16 34.27 42.12
CA SER A 261 -10.94 33.47 43.08
C SER A 261 -12.09 34.25 43.73
N SER A 262 -11.89 35.53 44.01
CA SER A 262 -12.92 36.42 44.57
C SER A 262 -14.07 36.75 43.61
N LEU A 263 -13.88 36.58 42.29
CA LEU A 263 -14.87 36.96 41.28
C LEU A 263 -15.96 35.90 41.04
N ASN A 264 -15.71 34.64 41.43
CA ASN A 264 -16.64 33.54 41.25
C ASN A 264 -16.35 32.37 42.19
N LYS A 265 -17.37 31.89 42.92
CA LYS A 265 -17.26 30.73 43.82
C LYS A 265 -16.76 29.47 43.14
N SER A 266 -17.04 29.28 41.85
CA SER A 266 -16.52 28.14 41.08
C SER A 266 -15.02 28.27 40.80
N ILE A 267 -14.51 29.49 40.60
CA ILE A 267 -13.06 29.76 40.44
C ILE A 267 -12.35 29.53 41.79
N GLU A 268 -12.95 29.99 42.90
CA GLU A 268 -12.44 29.76 44.25
C GLU A 268 -12.24 28.26 44.54
N LYS A 269 -13.28 27.44 44.30
CA LYS A 269 -13.20 25.98 44.46
C LYS A 269 -12.07 25.37 43.62
N LEU A 270 -12.00 25.71 42.34
CA LEU A 270 -10.94 25.24 41.43
C LEU A 270 -9.53 25.64 41.91
N SER A 271 -9.39 26.83 42.49
CA SER A 271 -8.10 27.31 43.02
C SER A 271 -7.69 26.49 44.25
N THR A 272 -8.62 26.28 45.18
CA THR A 272 -8.36 25.49 46.40
C THR A 272 -8.08 24.01 46.13
N GLU A 273 -8.73 23.42 45.13
CA GLU A 273 -8.48 22.04 44.69
C GLU A 273 -7.11 21.91 44.00
N SER A 274 -6.70 22.92 43.22
CA SER A 274 -5.38 22.94 42.60
C SER A 274 -4.24 23.03 43.61
N ASP A 275 -4.43 23.77 44.70
CA ASP A 275 -3.46 23.90 45.80
C ASP A 275 -3.41 22.64 46.68
N ALA A 276 -4.55 21.97 46.88
CA ALA A 276 -4.65 20.72 47.63
C ALA A 276 -4.00 19.53 46.91
N ALA A 277 -4.11 19.46 45.58
CA ALA A 277 -3.47 18.42 44.76
C ALA A 277 -1.93 18.48 44.82
N THR A 278 -1.36 19.66 45.03
CA THR A 278 0.08 19.83 45.28
C THR A 278 0.53 19.43 46.69
N ARG A 279 -0.39 19.22 47.64
CA ARG A 279 -0.05 18.95 49.05
C ARG A 279 -0.35 17.53 49.53
N ASN A 280 -1.26 16.78 48.91
CA ASN A 280 -1.70 15.48 49.43
C ASN A 280 -1.61 14.34 48.41
N HIS A 281 -0.54 13.55 48.48
CA HIS A 281 -0.59 12.13 48.16
C HIS A 281 -1.20 11.38 49.34
N SER A 282 -2.54 11.31 49.43
CA SER A 282 -3.22 10.29 50.23
C SER A 282 -4.71 10.19 49.86
N THR A 283 -5.10 8.97 49.49
CA THR A 283 -6.43 8.30 49.47
C THR A 283 -7.56 9.00 50.27
N THR A 284 -8.83 9.09 49.84
CA THR A 284 -9.79 7.99 49.59
C THR A 284 -11.11 8.47 48.91
N SER A 285 -11.82 7.50 48.32
CA SER A 285 -13.26 7.34 47.99
C SER A 285 -14.29 8.35 48.54
N ASP A 286 -15.13 8.93 47.67
CA ASP A 286 -16.58 8.61 47.58
C ASP A 286 -17.29 9.38 46.45
N GLY A 287 -18.25 8.71 45.81
CA GLY A 287 -18.84 9.12 44.54
C GLY A 287 -19.93 10.18 44.65
N ILE A 288 -19.82 11.21 43.81
CA ILE A 288 -20.96 11.99 43.26
C ILE A 288 -20.63 12.32 41.80
N THR A 289 -21.45 11.79 40.89
CA THR A 289 -21.39 12.04 39.44
C THR A 289 -21.90 13.45 39.14
N ILE A 290 -20.99 14.42 39.14
CA ILE A 290 -21.13 15.64 38.34
C ILE A 290 -20.19 15.44 37.16
N LEU A 291 -20.64 15.78 35.95
CA LEU A 291 -19.84 15.78 34.71
C LEU A 291 -18.72 16.84 34.80
N ASN A 292 -17.80 16.64 35.73
CA ASN A 292 -16.58 17.38 35.89
C ASN A 292 -15.65 16.93 34.77
N GLU A 293 -15.37 17.84 33.84
CA GLU A 293 -14.12 17.80 33.08
C GLU A 293 -13.00 17.49 34.08
N SER A 294 -12.40 16.31 33.92
CA SER A 294 -11.46 15.67 34.81
C SER A 294 -10.15 16.47 34.93
N TYR A 295 -10.19 17.56 35.69
CA TYR A 295 -9.01 18.21 36.26
C TYR A 295 -8.59 17.42 37.50
N GLY A 296 -7.99 16.26 37.26
CA GLY A 296 -7.62 15.34 38.34
C GLY A 296 -7.24 13.96 37.86
N ASN A 297 -6.57 13.84 36.71
CA ASN A 297 -5.82 12.64 36.39
C ASN A 297 -4.35 12.99 36.44
N SER A 298 -3.66 12.43 37.44
CA SER A 298 -2.28 11.97 37.39
C SER A 298 -1.32 12.79 36.52
N LEU A 299 -0.30 13.36 37.17
CA LEU A 299 0.95 13.85 36.58
C LEU A 299 1.63 12.86 35.59
N GLY A 300 1.10 11.63 35.40
CA GLY A 300 1.59 10.59 34.50
C GLY A 300 1.00 10.55 33.08
N ASN A 301 0.13 11.48 32.66
CA ASN A 301 -0.45 11.49 31.29
C ASN A 301 -0.21 12.79 30.49
N ASN A 302 0.64 13.69 30.98
CA ASN A 302 0.98 14.90 30.23
C ASN A 302 1.90 14.55 29.05
N VAL A 303 1.72 15.27 27.94
CA VAL A 303 2.39 15.09 26.64
C VAL A 303 3.90 15.46 26.67
N GLY A 304 4.55 15.35 27.82
CA GLY A 304 5.93 15.80 28.03
C GLY A 304 6.08 17.28 27.70
N ILE A 305 5.20 18.11 28.29
CA ILE A 305 5.21 19.57 28.17
C ILE A 305 6.02 20.13 29.34
N SER A 306 6.77 21.21 29.11
CA SER A 306 7.49 21.89 30.19
C SER A 306 6.51 22.42 31.25
N GLU A 307 6.93 22.49 32.50
CA GLU A 307 6.07 23.02 33.57
C GLU A 307 5.66 24.47 33.32
N GLU A 308 6.57 25.27 32.74
CA GLU A 308 6.31 26.66 32.34
C GLU A 308 5.22 26.75 31.26
N ASP A 309 5.31 25.94 30.20
CA ASP A 309 4.31 25.91 29.13
C ASP A 309 2.96 25.44 29.65
N TYR A 310 2.96 24.41 30.51
CA TYR A 310 1.74 23.89 31.11
C TYR A 310 1.03 24.96 31.96
N ASN A 311 1.79 25.65 32.81
CA ASN A 311 1.26 26.71 33.65
C ASN A 311 0.72 27.87 32.79
N PHE A 312 1.44 28.28 31.75
CA PHE A 312 0.96 29.33 30.85
C PHE A 312 -0.33 28.93 30.11
N ILE A 313 -0.41 27.71 29.59
CA ILE A 313 -1.52 27.27 28.74
C ILE A 313 -2.79 26.99 29.56
N PHE A 314 -2.67 26.43 30.76
CA PHE A 314 -3.82 25.93 31.52
C PHE A 314 -4.08 26.63 32.84
N LYS A 315 -3.07 27.25 33.46
CA LYS A 315 -3.22 27.91 34.77
C LYS A 315 -3.37 29.42 34.69
N THR A 316 -3.34 30.03 33.51
CA THR A 316 -3.67 31.44 33.33
C THR A 316 -5.17 31.67 33.27
N PHE A 317 -5.63 32.92 33.47
CA PHE A 317 -7.04 33.27 33.36
C PHE A 317 -7.61 32.96 31.97
N LEU A 318 -6.90 33.32 30.88
CA LEU A 318 -7.30 32.94 29.52
C LEU A 318 -7.15 31.43 29.26
N GLY A 319 -6.20 30.79 29.94
CA GLY A 319 -5.91 29.35 29.87
C GLY A 319 -7.05 28.47 30.40
N SER A 320 -7.61 28.84 31.56
CA SER A 320 -8.67 28.11 32.24
C SER A 320 -9.95 28.05 31.41
N SER A 321 -10.49 26.85 31.19
CA SER A 321 -11.73 26.66 30.41
C SER A 321 -12.92 27.38 31.05
N LEU A 322 -13.01 27.37 32.38
CA LEU A 322 -14.06 28.08 33.12
C LEU A 322 -13.92 29.60 32.98
N CYS A 323 -12.75 30.14 33.25
CA CYS A 323 -12.52 31.60 33.21
C CYS A 323 -12.74 32.15 31.80
N ARG A 324 -12.28 31.43 30.77
CA ARG A 324 -12.55 31.79 29.37
C ARG A 324 -14.04 31.78 29.05
N LYS A 325 -14.82 30.81 29.54
CA LYS A 325 -16.28 30.78 29.36
C LYS A 325 -16.96 31.99 30.02
N LEU A 326 -16.53 32.37 31.22
CA LEU A 326 -17.04 33.54 31.92
C LEU A 326 -16.69 34.83 31.18
N LEU A 327 -15.43 34.99 30.77
CA LEU A 327 -14.99 36.12 29.95
C LEU A 327 -15.77 36.23 28.63
N LEU A 328 -16.02 35.11 27.95
CA LEU A 328 -16.78 35.11 26.70
C LEU A 328 -18.19 35.66 26.91
N SER A 329 -18.81 35.46 28.08
CA SER A 329 -20.10 36.06 28.42
C SER A 329 -20.02 37.59 28.33
N ASP A 330 -19.07 38.20 29.04
CA ASP A 330 -18.86 39.66 29.05
C ASP A 330 -18.53 40.17 27.63
N LEU A 331 -17.65 39.48 26.89
CA LEU A 331 -17.28 39.89 25.52
C LEU A 331 -18.46 39.85 24.56
N TYR A 332 -19.33 38.84 24.65
CA TYR A 332 -20.55 38.78 23.85
C TYR A 332 -21.54 39.87 24.26
N GLU A 333 -21.70 40.16 25.54
CA GLU A 333 -22.54 41.26 26.02
C GLU A 333 -22.08 42.61 25.45
N MET A 334 -20.78 42.90 25.52
CA MET A 334 -20.19 44.11 24.94
C MET A 334 -20.36 44.17 23.42
N LYS A 335 -20.18 43.03 22.74
CA LYS A 335 -20.40 42.95 21.28
C LYS A 335 -21.87 43.20 20.93
N ILE A 336 -22.82 42.64 21.66
CA ILE A 336 -24.25 42.86 21.45
C ILE A 336 -24.60 44.33 21.67
N PHE A 337 -24.10 44.94 22.75
CA PHE A 337 -24.28 46.36 23.02
C PHE A 337 -23.83 47.21 21.83
N LEU A 338 -22.61 47.00 21.33
CA LEU A 338 -22.07 47.75 20.18
C LEU A 338 -22.83 47.49 18.88
N LEU A 339 -23.29 46.26 18.64
CA LEU A 339 -24.10 45.95 17.46
C LEU A 339 -25.42 46.72 17.46
N VAL A 340 -26.09 46.80 18.61
CA VAL A 340 -27.30 47.60 18.79
C VAL A 340 -27.00 49.09 18.59
N ARG A 341 -25.93 49.61 19.20
CA ARG A 341 -25.52 51.02 19.03
C ARG A 341 -25.19 51.35 17.56
N ALA A 342 -24.49 50.46 16.87
CA ALA A 342 -24.14 50.65 15.46
C ALA A 342 -25.39 50.68 14.57
N ASP A 343 -26.37 49.81 14.82
CA ASP A 343 -27.64 49.80 14.09
C ASP A 343 -28.46 51.08 14.35
N GLU A 344 -28.53 51.55 15.59
CA GLU A 344 -29.16 52.83 15.92
C GLU A 344 -28.50 54.01 15.21
N LEU A 345 -27.16 54.08 15.21
CA LEU A 345 -26.40 55.10 14.49
C LEU A 345 -26.59 55.03 12.97
N LYS A 346 -26.79 53.83 12.40
CA LYS A 346 -27.13 53.68 10.97
C LYS A 346 -28.53 54.20 10.67
N ARG A 347 -29.50 53.91 11.55
CA ARG A 347 -30.90 54.33 11.38
C ARG A 347 -31.12 55.82 11.62
N SER A 348 -30.30 56.46 12.45
CA SER A 348 -30.44 57.89 12.71
C SER A 348 -30.10 58.79 11.52
N TYR A 349 -29.32 58.30 10.55
CA TYR A 349 -29.16 58.94 9.24
C TYR A 349 -30.46 58.94 8.40
N SER A 350 -31.42 58.05 8.70
CA SER A 350 -32.69 57.89 7.97
C SER A 350 -33.91 58.48 8.70
N LEU A 351 -33.88 58.58 10.04
CA LEU A 351 -34.91 59.23 10.87
C LEU A 351 -34.26 60.04 12.00
N PRO A 352 -34.23 61.39 11.92
CA PRO A 352 -33.52 62.26 12.87
C PRO A 352 -33.97 62.16 14.34
N ASN A 353 -35.20 61.71 14.60
CA ASN A 353 -35.79 61.65 15.95
C ASN A 353 -35.40 60.39 16.76
N TYR A 354 -34.55 59.50 16.23
CA TYR A 354 -34.19 58.24 16.89
C TYR A 354 -32.83 58.25 17.62
N ASN A 355 -32.10 59.38 17.58
CA ASN A 355 -30.85 59.51 18.32
C ASN A 355 -31.13 59.70 19.81
N LEU A 356 -31.23 58.59 20.56
CA LEU A 356 -31.33 58.63 22.02
C LEU A 356 -30.14 59.32 22.71
N ILE A 357 -29.05 59.66 22.02
CA ILE A 357 -27.81 60.17 22.63
C ILE A 357 -27.18 61.34 21.83
N SER A 358 -27.95 62.08 21.02
CA SER A 358 -27.40 63.31 20.40
C SER A 358 -27.26 64.48 21.38
N ASP A 359 -27.98 64.43 22.50
CA ASP A 359 -28.01 65.46 23.55
C ASP A 359 -27.07 65.16 24.75
N LEU A 360 -26.08 64.28 24.58
CA LEU A 360 -24.98 64.22 25.55
C LEU A 360 -24.20 65.54 25.49
N ASP A 361 -24.29 66.28 26.59
CA ASP A 361 -23.55 67.49 26.90
C ASP A 361 -22.06 67.36 26.52
N ASP A 362 -21.50 68.46 26.03
CA ASP A 362 -20.37 68.58 25.09
C ASP A 362 -18.97 68.19 25.63
N THR A 363 -18.88 67.20 26.53
CA THR A 363 -17.62 66.84 27.22
C THR A 363 -17.26 65.35 27.28
N LYS A 364 -18.09 64.42 26.76
CA LYS A 364 -17.74 62.99 26.67
C LYS A 364 -18.00 62.42 25.27
N LYS A 365 -16.91 61.97 24.62
CA LYS A 365 -16.77 61.48 23.23
C LYS A 365 -18.07 60.95 22.59
N LYS A 366 -18.56 61.64 21.54
CA LYS A 366 -19.56 61.10 20.62
C LYS A 366 -18.98 59.87 19.92
N LEU A 367 -19.56 58.70 20.17
CA LEU A 367 -19.15 57.45 19.54
C LEU A 367 -19.58 57.44 18.07
N SER A 368 -18.61 57.38 17.15
CA SER A 368 -18.88 57.32 15.71
C SER A 368 -19.23 55.90 15.24
N LEU A 369 -19.94 55.80 14.12
CA LEU A 369 -20.24 54.51 13.50
C LEU A 369 -18.97 53.72 13.15
N SER A 370 -17.93 54.41 12.66
CA SER A 370 -16.63 53.80 12.37
C SER A 370 -15.93 53.23 13.60
N GLU A 371 -16.04 53.90 14.76
CA GLU A 371 -15.47 53.40 16.02
C GLU A 371 -16.24 52.18 16.53
N CYS A 372 -17.58 52.17 16.43
CA CYS A 372 -18.40 51.00 16.74
C CYS A 372 -17.98 49.78 15.89
N GLU A 373 -17.87 49.96 14.57
CA GLU A 373 -17.48 48.89 13.65
C GLU A 373 -16.06 48.37 13.94
N LEU A 374 -15.13 49.27 14.27
CA LEU A 374 -13.78 48.90 14.71
C LEU A 374 -13.79 48.06 15.98
N TYR A 375 -14.54 48.47 17.01
CA TYR A 375 -14.63 47.71 18.26
C TYR A 375 -15.33 46.36 18.08
N ILE A 376 -16.38 46.28 17.27
CA ILE A 376 -17.05 45.02 16.90
C ILE A 376 -16.06 44.07 16.21
N SER A 377 -15.25 44.58 15.28
CA SER A 377 -14.24 43.79 14.57
C SER A 377 -13.22 43.21 15.55
N LYS A 378 -12.65 44.04 16.44
CA LYS A 378 -11.65 43.60 17.43
C LYS A 378 -12.23 42.63 18.47
N LEU A 379 -13.47 42.83 18.92
CA LEU A 379 -14.15 41.87 19.80
C LEU A 379 -14.41 40.55 19.09
N THR A 380 -14.79 40.59 17.81
CA THR A 380 -15.01 39.38 17.00
C THR A 380 -13.71 38.60 16.82
N GLU A 381 -12.61 39.29 16.52
CA GLU A 381 -11.27 38.71 16.45
C GLU A 381 -10.87 38.07 17.79
N THR A 382 -11.03 38.78 18.91
CA THR A 382 -10.73 38.27 20.26
C THR A 382 -11.53 37.00 20.56
N ILE A 383 -12.84 37.02 20.29
CA ILE A 383 -13.72 35.86 20.50
C ILE A 383 -13.26 34.69 19.62
N GLN A 384 -12.92 34.94 18.37
CA GLN A 384 -12.46 33.91 17.43
C GLN A 384 -11.13 33.29 17.90
N LEU A 385 -10.17 34.07 18.36
CA LEU A 385 -8.90 33.57 18.90
C LEU A 385 -9.11 32.65 20.11
N LEU A 386 -10.12 32.91 20.93
CA LEU A 386 -10.42 32.13 22.14
C LEU A 386 -11.32 30.90 21.91
N THR A 387 -12.10 30.88 20.81
CA THR A 387 -13.16 29.88 20.56
C THR A 387 -13.05 29.12 19.25
N SER A 388 -12.07 29.45 18.38
CA SER A 388 -11.93 28.79 17.09
C SER A 388 -11.79 27.27 17.24
N LYS A 389 -12.30 26.54 16.23
CA LYS A 389 -12.15 25.08 16.14
C LYS A 389 -10.67 24.66 16.24
N GLU A 390 -9.79 25.45 15.64
CA GLU A 390 -8.34 25.24 15.70
C GLU A 390 -7.81 25.38 17.13
N MET A 391 -8.19 26.43 17.85
CA MET A 391 -7.80 26.63 19.25
C MET A 391 -8.24 25.46 20.15
N ILE A 392 -9.48 25.00 20.01
CA ILE A 392 -9.99 23.84 20.74
C ILE A 392 -9.20 22.58 20.38
N ASN A 393 -8.92 22.38 19.09
CA ASN A 393 -8.13 21.22 18.63
C ASN A 393 -6.71 21.23 19.21
N MET A 394 -6.00 22.36 19.15
CA MET A 394 -4.65 22.48 19.70
C MET A 394 -4.64 22.24 21.21
N GLN A 395 -5.62 22.74 21.95
CA GLN A 395 -5.75 22.45 23.38
C GLN A 395 -5.98 20.97 23.64
N ASN A 396 -6.81 20.30 22.84
CA ASN A 396 -7.06 18.87 22.98
C ASN A 396 -5.81 18.02 22.69
N ILE A 397 -5.01 18.41 21.69
CA ILE A 397 -3.72 17.77 21.38
C ILE A 397 -2.76 17.86 22.58
N ILE A 398 -2.70 19.02 23.24
CA ILE A 398 -1.82 19.25 24.39
C ILE A 398 -2.37 18.56 25.66
N LYS A 399 -3.69 18.45 25.83
CA LYS A 399 -4.32 17.81 27.00
C LYS A 399 -4.31 16.28 26.95
N SER A 400 -4.27 15.68 25.75
CA SER A 400 -4.46 14.24 25.59
C SER A 400 -3.39 13.62 24.70
N GLN A 401 -2.61 12.71 25.28
CA GLN A 401 -1.63 11.91 24.54
C GLN A 401 -2.27 11.12 23.39
N GLN A 402 -3.52 10.66 23.57
CA GLN A 402 -4.27 9.98 22.50
C GLN A 402 -4.54 10.92 21.33
N LYS A 403 -4.98 12.15 21.59
CA LYS A 403 -5.22 13.13 20.52
C LYS A 403 -3.96 13.54 19.77
N LEU A 404 -2.83 13.63 20.46
CA LEU A 404 -1.55 13.82 19.79
C LEU A 404 -1.19 12.61 18.92
N THR A 405 -1.38 11.40 19.44
CA THR A 405 -1.10 10.16 18.71
C THR A 405 -1.97 10.08 17.45
N ASP A 406 -3.26 10.37 17.54
CA ASP A 406 -4.19 10.41 16.41
C ASP A 406 -3.73 11.43 15.35
N ALA A 407 -3.28 12.61 15.77
CA ALA A 407 -2.76 13.65 14.87
C ALA A 407 -1.48 13.20 14.16
N VAL A 408 -0.53 12.59 14.87
CA VAL A 408 0.70 12.04 14.27
C VAL A 408 0.37 10.92 13.30
N GLN A 409 -0.54 10.02 13.67
CA GLN A 409 -0.99 8.93 12.79
C GLN A 409 -1.62 9.45 11.50
N HIS A 410 -2.42 10.51 11.58
CA HIS A 410 -3.01 11.14 10.41
C HIS A 410 -1.94 11.62 9.41
N GLU A 411 -0.87 12.23 9.90
CA GLU A 411 0.26 12.64 9.05
C GLU A 411 1.07 11.44 8.53
N MET A 412 1.18 10.37 9.33
CA MET A 412 1.90 9.12 8.97
C MET A 412 1.15 8.21 7.99
N VAL A 413 -0.11 8.49 7.64
CA VAL A 413 -0.88 7.69 6.68
C VAL A 413 -0.16 7.62 5.33
N LEU A 414 0.31 8.76 4.81
CA LEU A 414 1.00 8.81 3.52
C LEU A 414 2.35 8.07 3.57
N TRP A 415 3.08 8.16 4.69
CA TRP A 415 4.31 7.40 4.89
C TRP A 415 4.04 5.89 4.78
N THR A 416 3.02 5.41 5.50
CA THR A 416 2.62 3.99 5.48
C THR A 416 2.20 3.55 4.06
N GLN A 417 1.48 4.40 3.33
CA GLN A 417 1.11 4.12 1.94
C GLN A 417 2.33 4.06 1.01
N CYS A 418 3.33 4.93 1.20
CA CYS A 418 4.59 4.88 0.45
C CYS A 418 5.35 3.58 0.73
N MET A 419 5.48 3.18 2.00
CA MET A 419 6.11 1.90 2.39
C MET A 419 5.42 0.70 1.74
N ASN A 420 4.08 0.68 1.74
CA ASN A 420 3.30 -0.38 1.12
C ASN A 420 3.49 -0.45 -0.40
N GLU A 421 3.55 0.69 -1.09
CA GLU A 421 3.85 0.71 -2.53
C GLU A 421 5.29 0.27 -2.83
N LEU A 422 6.25 0.65 -1.99
CA LEU A 422 7.64 0.18 -2.12
C LEU A 422 7.74 -1.35 -1.97
N ALA A 423 7.01 -1.91 -1.01
CA ALA A 423 6.92 -3.36 -0.83
C ALA A 423 6.33 -4.05 -2.09
N LYS A 424 5.28 -3.49 -2.69
CA LYS A 424 4.70 -3.99 -3.96
C LYS A 424 5.71 -3.97 -5.10
N GLN A 425 6.52 -2.92 -5.23
CA GLN A 425 7.56 -2.85 -6.26
C GLN A 425 8.57 -3.99 -6.10
N SER A 426 9.05 -4.24 -4.88
CA SER A 426 9.97 -5.35 -4.63
C SER A 426 9.36 -6.71 -4.97
N ALA A 427 8.06 -6.91 -4.69
CA ALA A 427 7.34 -8.12 -5.07
C ALA A 427 7.20 -8.28 -6.59
N PHE A 428 6.93 -7.20 -7.33
CA PHE A 428 6.89 -7.23 -8.79
C PHE A 428 8.27 -7.57 -9.38
N GLN A 429 9.34 -6.97 -8.87
CA GLN A 429 10.71 -7.26 -9.31
C GLN A 429 11.08 -8.73 -9.11
N TYR A 430 10.76 -9.29 -7.94
CA TYR A 430 10.96 -10.71 -7.68
C TYR A 430 10.17 -11.58 -8.66
N LYS A 431 8.89 -11.26 -8.89
CA LYS A 431 8.04 -12.00 -9.81
C LYS A 431 8.55 -11.92 -11.25
N ILE A 432 8.97 -10.75 -11.72
CA ILE A 432 9.57 -10.57 -13.04
C ILE A 432 10.81 -11.45 -13.19
N LYS A 433 11.73 -11.41 -12.22
CA LYS A 433 12.95 -12.24 -12.25
C LYS A 433 12.64 -13.74 -12.27
N SER A 434 11.64 -14.18 -11.50
CA SER A 434 11.17 -15.58 -11.49
C SER A 434 10.59 -15.97 -12.84
N LEU A 435 9.70 -15.16 -13.41
CA LEU A 435 9.10 -15.41 -14.72
C LEU A 435 10.13 -15.40 -15.85
N ASP A 436 11.11 -14.49 -15.83
CA ASP A 436 12.21 -14.44 -16.80
C ASP A 436 13.05 -15.72 -16.75
N THR A 437 13.27 -16.28 -15.55
CA THR A 437 13.96 -17.57 -15.38
C THR A 437 13.14 -18.71 -15.99
N SER A 438 11.84 -18.79 -15.70
CA SER A 438 10.93 -19.78 -16.31
C SER A 438 10.89 -19.65 -17.83
N LEU A 439 10.88 -18.42 -18.34
CA LEU A 439 10.87 -18.14 -19.76
C LEU A 439 12.16 -18.60 -20.45
N SER A 440 13.32 -18.43 -19.79
CA SER A 440 14.59 -18.97 -20.28
C SER A 440 14.56 -20.50 -20.39
N LEU A 441 14.02 -21.18 -19.37
CA LEU A 441 13.89 -22.64 -19.37
C LEU A 441 12.99 -23.14 -20.50
N ILE A 442 11.79 -22.56 -20.66
CA ILE A 442 10.84 -22.96 -21.71
C ILE A 442 11.43 -22.70 -23.11
N LYS A 443 12.19 -21.61 -23.30
CA LYS A 443 12.91 -21.35 -24.56
C LYS A 443 13.98 -22.40 -24.84
N GLN A 444 14.73 -22.81 -23.83
CA GLN A 444 15.72 -23.88 -23.96
C GLN A 444 15.07 -25.23 -24.27
N GLU A 445 13.94 -25.54 -23.65
CA GLU A 445 13.14 -26.73 -23.96
C GLU A 445 12.63 -26.70 -25.41
N LEU A 446 12.14 -25.56 -25.89
CA LEU A 446 11.70 -25.40 -27.28
C LEU A 446 12.87 -25.66 -28.25
N GLU A 447 14.05 -25.13 -27.95
CA GLU A 447 15.23 -25.34 -28.80
C GLU A 447 15.68 -26.82 -28.79
N THR A 448 15.57 -27.49 -27.65
CA THR A 448 15.81 -28.93 -27.54
C THR A 448 14.81 -29.74 -28.37
N VAL A 449 13.53 -29.38 -28.31
CA VAL A 449 12.47 -29.99 -29.13
C VAL A 449 12.73 -29.81 -30.62
N LYS A 450 13.14 -28.61 -31.06
CA LYS A 450 13.51 -28.36 -32.46
C LYS A 450 14.68 -29.23 -32.91
N ASN A 451 15.75 -29.26 -32.12
CA ASN A 451 16.94 -30.05 -32.42
C ASN A 451 16.61 -31.56 -32.52
N ASN A 452 15.78 -32.06 -31.61
CA ASN A 452 15.30 -33.45 -31.65
C ASN A 452 14.46 -33.71 -32.90
N ALA A 453 13.54 -32.82 -33.25
CA ALA A 453 12.71 -32.96 -34.45
C ALA A 453 13.54 -32.95 -35.74
N ILE A 454 14.55 -32.07 -35.85
CA ILE A 454 15.49 -32.04 -36.99
C ILE A 454 16.28 -33.36 -37.07
N SER A 455 16.77 -33.86 -35.94
CA SER A 455 17.48 -35.14 -35.88
C SER A 455 16.61 -36.31 -36.36
N ILE A 456 15.35 -36.36 -35.92
CA ILE A 456 14.39 -37.39 -36.33
C ILE A 456 14.02 -37.25 -37.81
N LYS A 457 13.85 -36.02 -38.31
CA LYS A 457 13.62 -35.76 -39.73
C LYS A 457 14.75 -36.35 -40.58
N HIS A 458 16.00 -36.06 -40.25
CA HIS A 458 17.16 -36.61 -40.98
C HIS A 458 17.23 -38.14 -40.89
N LYS A 459 16.94 -38.73 -39.72
CA LYS A 459 16.87 -40.19 -39.57
C LYS A 459 15.79 -40.79 -40.47
N LEU A 460 14.61 -40.19 -40.47
CA LEU A 460 13.47 -40.64 -41.27
C LEU A 460 13.76 -40.53 -42.77
N GLU A 461 14.33 -39.42 -43.23
CA GLU A 461 14.79 -39.23 -44.63
C GLU A 461 15.80 -40.30 -45.04
N LYS A 462 16.82 -40.55 -44.20
CA LYS A 462 17.85 -41.55 -44.46
C LYS A 462 17.26 -42.96 -44.56
N VAL A 463 16.40 -43.33 -43.62
CA VAL A 463 15.76 -44.65 -43.59
C VAL A 463 14.87 -44.85 -44.80
N VAL A 464 13.97 -43.89 -45.07
CA VAL A 464 13.06 -43.99 -46.23
C VAL A 464 13.85 -44.02 -47.54
N SER A 465 14.95 -43.27 -47.63
CA SER A 465 15.81 -43.29 -48.83
C SER A 465 16.48 -44.63 -49.04
N THR A 466 16.93 -45.26 -47.96
CA THR A 466 17.55 -46.59 -47.99
C THR A 466 16.54 -47.66 -48.41
N VAL A 467 15.32 -47.59 -47.86
CA VAL A 467 14.26 -48.58 -48.13
C VAL A 467 13.68 -48.41 -49.54
N SER A 468 13.46 -47.18 -50.00
CA SER A 468 12.86 -46.91 -51.32
C SER A 468 13.84 -46.92 -52.50
N GLY A 469 15.16 -46.93 -52.23
CA GLY A 469 16.19 -46.80 -53.26
C GLY A 469 16.25 -45.43 -53.95
N THR A 470 15.54 -44.42 -53.41
CA THR A 470 15.50 -43.04 -53.94
C THR A 470 15.88 -42.04 -52.87
N ASN A 471 16.56 -40.95 -53.24
CA ASN A 471 16.90 -39.91 -52.26
C ASN A 471 15.64 -39.09 -51.91
N VAL A 472 15.21 -39.16 -50.65
CA VAL A 472 13.98 -38.55 -50.15
C VAL A 472 14.28 -37.33 -49.27
N MET A 473 13.55 -36.24 -49.53
CA MET A 473 13.55 -35.03 -48.71
C MET A 473 12.14 -34.77 -48.19
N ILE A 474 12.01 -34.59 -46.87
CA ILE A 474 10.74 -34.31 -46.21
C ILE A 474 10.58 -32.80 -46.06
N PHE A 475 9.41 -32.26 -46.36
CA PHE A 475 9.10 -30.85 -46.16
C PHE A 475 7.71 -30.66 -45.53
N GLY A 476 7.45 -29.46 -44.98
CA GLY A 476 6.13 -29.07 -44.47
C GLY A 476 6.19 -28.34 -43.12
N GLU A 477 5.19 -28.56 -42.26
CA GLU A 477 5.07 -27.87 -40.96
C GLU A 477 6.28 -28.08 -40.02
N ILE A 478 7.04 -29.15 -40.24
CA ILE A 478 8.28 -29.47 -39.51
C ILE A 478 9.41 -28.48 -39.82
N ASP A 479 9.39 -27.85 -41.00
CA ASP A 479 10.38 -26.82 -41.35
C ASP A 479 10.12 -25.50 -40.62
N ASN A 480 8.90 -25.32 -40.11
CA ASN A 480 8.49 -24.15 -39.33
C ASN A 480 8.65 -24.34 -37.82
N LEU A 481 9.44 -25.34 -37.37
CA LEU A 481 9.60 -25.72 -35.95
C LEU A 481 10.45 -24.76 -35.12
#